data_AF-A0AAW0L368-F1
#
_entry.id   AF-A0AAW0L368-F1
#
_cell.length_a   1.000
_cell.length_b   1.000
_cell.length_c   1.000
_cell.angle_alpha   90.00
_cell.angle_beta   90.00
_cell.angle_gamma   90.00
#
_symmetry.space_group_name_H-M   'P 1'
#
loop_
_entity.id
_entity.type
_entity.pdbx_description
1 polymer ?
#
loop_
_entity_poly.entity_id
_entity_poly.type
_entity_poly.pdbx_seq_one_letter_code
_entity_poly.pdbx_strand_id
1 'polypeptide(L)'
;MGGLLSEKFLDTNLSIPFAGPSLNTPSLQKYKRMVDAWGGWSQFQVLLQTLKKVASKHGVSIPTVAVKYILDQPAVAGSMIGVRLGLSDHIQESNAVFSLVLDNDDVNSIQEISKKGKDLLRVIGDCGDEYRR
;
A
#
# COMPACT_ATOMS: atom_id res chain seq x y z
N MET A 1 3.87 4.20 -1.02
CA MET A 1 4.68 3.01 -0.65
C MET A 1 5.58 2.48 -1.79
N GLY A 2 6.09 3.32 -2.70
CA GLY A 2 7.09 2.92 -3.70
C GLY A 2 6.73 1.74 -4.62
N GLY A 3 5.44 1.40 -4.76
CA GLY A 3 4.96 0.22 -5.50
C GLY A 3 4.68 -1.03 -4.66
N LEU A 4 4.92 -1.04 -3.35
CA LEU A 4 4.63 -2.21 -2.49
C LEU A 4 3.13 -2.53 -2.38
N LEU A 5 2.26 -1.52 -2.45
CA LEU A 5 0.81 -1.70 -2.49
C LEU A 5 0.37 -2.01 -3.93
N SER A 6 0.76 -3.18 -4.44
CA SER A 6 0.39 -3.64 -5.78
C SER A 6 0.32 -5.16 -5.82
N GLU A 7 -0.37 -5.67 -6.84
CA GLU A 7 -0.50 -7.10 -7.16
C GLU A 7 0.86 -7.78 -7.29
N LYS A 8 1.88 -7.01 -7.70
CA LYS A 8 3.26 -7.48 -7.86
C LYS A 8 3.80 -8.16 -6.59
N PHE A 9 3.39 -7.68 -5.42
CA PHE A 9 3.88 -8.16 -4.12
C PHE A 9 2.88 -9.04 -3.38
N LEU A 10 1.70 -9.32 -3.96
CA LEU A 10 0.69 -10.18 -3.38
C LEU A 10 1.16 -11.64 -3.36
N ASP A 11 0.95 -12.31 -2.23
CA ASP A 11 1.33 -13.71 -1.96
C ASP A 11 2.81 -14.01 -2.19
N THR A 12 3.66 -12.98 -2.12
CA THR A 12 5.10 -13.14 -2.26
C THR A 12 5.76 -13.46 -0.92
N ASN A 13 6.64 -14.45 -0.92
CA ASN A 13 7.46 -14.77 0.25
C ASN A 13 8.88 -14.22 0.04
N LEU A 14 9.19 -13.11 0.72
CA LEU A 14 10.51 -12.48 0.63
C LEU A 14 11.63 -13.26 1.34
N SER A 15 11.30 -14.28 2.13
CA SER A 15 12.29 -15.16 2.76
C SER A 15 12.83 -16.24 1.82
N ILE A 16 12.14 -16.50 0.71
CA ILE A 16 12.59 -17.44 -0.30
C ILE A 16 13.32 -16.62 -1.39
N PRO A 17 14.64 -16.81 -1.56
CA PRO A 17 15.37 -16.17 -2.65
C PRO A 17 14.66 -16.42 -3.98
N PHE A 18 14.49 -15.38 -4.80
CA PHE A 18 13.89 -15.43 -6.14
C PHE A 18 12.37 -15.69 -6.22
N ALA A 19 11.66 -15.90 -5.11
CA ALA A 19 10.21 -16.16 -5.11
C ALA A 19 9.33 -14.89 -5.12
N GLY A 20 9.91 -13.72 -5.36
CA GLY A 20 9.17 -12.45 -5.40
C GLY A 20 9.94 -11.34 -6.09
N PRO A 21 9.28 -10.22 -6.41
CA PRO A 21 9.95 -9.09 -7.01
C PRO A 21 11.03 -8.56 -6.09
N SER A 22 12.17 -8.27 -6.69
CA SER A 22 13.31 -7.77 -5.98
C SER A 22 13.08 -6.34 -5.47
N LEU A 23 13.48 -6.09 -4.22
CA LEU A 23 13.47 -4.76 -3.60
C LEU A 23 14.70 -3.95 -4.06
N ASN A 24 14.75 -3.70 -5.38
CA ASN A 24 15.94 -3.19 -6.07
C ASN A 24 16.16 -1.68 -6.00
N THR A 25 15.26 -0.93 -5.35
CA THR A 25 15.41 0.52 -5.23
C THR A 25 15.59 0.91 -3.76
N PRO A 26 16.39 1.96 -3.47
CA PRO A 26 16.52 2.48 -2.11
C PRO A 26 15.16 2.83 -1.48
N SER A 27 14.23 3.36 -2.29
CA SER A 27 12.88 3.67 -1.85
C SER A 27 12.09 2.43 -1.44
N LEU A 28 12.15 1.33 -2.22
CA LEU A 28 11.48 0.08 -1.86
C LEU A 28 12.03 -0.51 -0.57
N GLN A 29 13.36 -0.48 -0.39
CA GLN A 29 14.00 -0.92 0.84
C GLN A 29 13.57 -0.07 2.05
N LYS A 30 13.47 1.25 1.88
CA LYS A 30 12.93 2.16 2.90
C LYS A 30 11.51 1.76 3.29
N TYR A 31 10.60 1.63 2.33
CA TYR A 31 9.21 1.29 2.63
C TYR A 31 9.06 -0.12 3.22
N LYS A 32 9.93 -1.07 2.85
CA LYS A 32 9.97 -2.39 3.48
C LYS A 32 10.28 -2.29 4.97
N ARG A 33 11.23 -1.43 5.39
CA ARG A 33 11.49 -1.19 6.83
C ARG A 33 10.25 -0.65 7.54
N MET A 34 9.48 0.22 6.89
CA MET A 34 8.21 0.73 7.45
C MET A 34 7.18 -0.39 7.62
N VAL A 35 7.08 -1.28 6.63
CA VAL A 35 6.22 -2.47 6.73
C VAL A 35 6.65 -3.38 7.89
N ASP A 36 7.96 -3.58 8.06
CA ASP A 36 8.51 -4.39 9.14
C ASP A 36 8.24 -3.79 10.52
N ALA A 37 8.37 -2.47 10.66
CA ALA A 37 8.04 -1.76 11.88
C ALA A 37 6.54 -1.78 12.19
N TRP A 38 5.68 -1.71 11.17
CA TRP A 38 4.23 -1.67 11.31
C TRP A 38 3.66 -3.01 11.79
N GLY A 39 3.98 -4.11 11.11
CA GLY A 39 3.40 -5.42 11.46
C GLY A 39 4.15 -6.60 10.87
N GLY A 40 5.25 -6.35 10.15
CA GLY A 40 5.95 -7.39 9.42
C GLY A 40 5.30 -7.71 8.07
N TRP A 41 6.02 -8.53 7.30
CA TRP A 41 5.59 -8.91 5.96
C TRP A 41 4.32 -9.76 5.94
N SER A 42 4.13 -10.64 6.92
CA SER A 42 2.94 -11.50 7.03
C SER A 42 1.66 -10.67 7.19
N GLN A 43 1.66 -9.70 8.10
CA GLN A 43 0.57 -8.75 8.29
C GLN A 43 0.29 -7.94 7.02
N PHE A 44 1.35 -7.52 6.33
CA PHE A 44 1.25 -6.81 5.07
C PHE A 44 0.64 -7.66 3.96
N GLN A 45 0.94 -8.96 3.90
CA GLN A 45 0.27 -9.88 2.96
C GLN A 45 -1.23 -9.99 3.23
N VAL A 46 -1.65 -10.07 4.50
CA VAL A 46 -3.08 -10.06 4.85
C VAL A 46 -3.76 -8.77 4.38
N LEU A 47 -3.07 -7.62 4.51
CA LEU A 47 -3.57 -6.35 3.98
C LEU A 47 -3.68 -6.38 2.45
N LEU A 48 -2.65 -6.86 1.74
CA LEU A 48 -2.68 -6.97 0.28
C LEU A 48 -3.79 -7.90 -0.21
N GLN A 49 -4.01 -9.04 0.46
CA GLN A 49 -5.10 -9.96 0.15
C GLN A 49 -6.47 -9.30 0.37
N THR A 50 -6.61 -8.51 1.43
CA THR A 50 -7.84 -7.75 1.71
C THR A 50 -8.10 -6.71 0.62
N LEU A 51 -7.08 -5.91 0.29
CA LEU A 51 -7.14 -4.95 -0.82
C LEU A 51 -7.42 -5.64 -2.14
N LYS A 52 -6.89 -6.85 -2.37
CA LYS A 52 -7.16 -7.61 -3.59
C LYS A 52 -8.62 -8.03 -3.70
N LYS A 53 -9.25 -8.47 -2.61
CA LYS A 53 -10.68 -8.82 -2.59
C LYS A 53 -11.54 -7.62 -2.96
N VAL A 54 -11.26 -6.46 -2.37
CA VAL A 54 -11.96 -5.19 -2.69
C VAL A 54 -11.69 -4.78 -4.15
N ALA A 55 -10.45 -4.83 -4.59
CA ALA A 55 -10.05 -4.51 -5.96
C ALA A 55 -10.77 -5.39 -6.98
N SER A 56 -10.86 -6.70 -6.73
CA SER A 56 -11.60 -7.66 -7.55
C SER A 56 -13.11 -7.41 -7.56
N LYS A 57 -13.71 -7.03 -6.42
CA LYS A 57 -15.13 -6.66 -6.33
C LYS A 57 -15.48 -5.47 -7.24
N HIS A 58 -14.59 -4.49 -7.32
CA HIS A 58 -14.79 -3.26 -8.08
C HIS A 58 -14.15 -3.25 -9.47
N GLY A 59 -13.45 -4.32 -9.86
CA GLY A 59 -12.78 -4.41 -11.16
C GLY A 59 -11.60 -3.44 -11.35
N VAL A 60 -10.96 -3.03 -10.26
CA VAL A 60 -9.82 -2.10 -10.24
C VAL A 60 -8.56 -2.79 -9.70
N SER A 61 -7.43 -2.06 -9.63
CA SER A 61 -6.18 -2.58 -9.07
C SER A 61 -6.01 -2.23 -7.57
N ILE A 62 -5.14 -2.97 -6.87
CA ILE A 62 -4.78 -2.73 -5.47
C ILE A 62 -4.33 -1.27 -5.23
N PRO A 63 -3.45 -0.68 -6.08
CA PRO A 63 -3.08 0.73 -5.95
C PRO A 63 -4.27 1.68 -5.99
N THR A 64 -5.23 1.47 -6.91
CA THR A 64 -6.43 2.31 -7.04
C THR A 64 -7.28 2.27 -5.77
N VAL A 65 -7.51 1.09 -5.19
CA VAL A 65 -8.23 0.94 -3.91
C VAL A 65 -7.49 1.66 -2.78
N ALA A 66 -6.17 1.47 -2.67
CA ALA A 66 -5.38 2.08 -1.62
C ALA A 66 -5.37 3.62 -1.70
N VAL A 67 -5.25 4.18 -2.91
CA VAL A 67 -5.32 5.63 -3.13
C VAL A 67 -6.71 6.16 -2.78
N LYS A 68 -7.77 5.50 -3.25
CA LYS A 68 -9.15 5.90 -2.97
C LYS A 68 -9.45 5.89 -1.47
N TYR A 69 -9.08 4.81 -0.77
CA TYR A 69 -9.26 4.70 0.68
C TYR A 69 -8.63 5.86 1.45
N ILE A 70 -7.47 6.35 1.04
CA ILE A 70 -6.80 7.49 1.66
C ILE A 70 -7.47 8.81 1.27
N LEU A 71 -7.87 8.99 0.02
CA LEU A 71 -8.58 10.18 -0.45
C LEU A 71 -9.93 10.39 0.24
N ASP A 72 -10.61 9.31 0.63
CA ASP A 72 -11.91 9.39 1.31
C ASP A 72 -11.80 9.72 2.81
N GLN A 73 -10.59 9.87 3.36
CA GLN A 73 -10.41 10.23 4.76
C GLN A 73 -10.78 11.71 5.00
N PRO A 74 -11.45 12.07 6.11
CA PRO A 74 -11.98 13.42 6.33
C PRO A 74 -10.98 14.59 6.23
N ALA A 75 -9.69 14.33 6.47
CA ALA A 75 -8.63 15.34 6.50
C ALA A 75 -7.70 15.29 5.27
N VAL A 76 -8.05 14.53 4.22
CA VAL A 76 -7.19 14.35 3.05
C VAL A 76 -7.78 15.10 1.85
N ALA A 77 -7.05 16.10 1.37
CA ALA A 77 -7.43 16.87 0.18
C ALA A 77 -6.88 16.28 -1.14
N GLY A 78 -5.89 15.39 -1.07
CA GLY A 78 -5.24 14.83 -2.25
C GLY A 78 -4.25 13.71 -1.93
N SER A 79 -3.92 12.93 -2.96
CA SER A 79 -2.95 11.83 -2.90
C SER A 79 -2.02 11.93 -4.10
N MET A 80 -0.72 11.76 -3.86
CA MET A 80 0.30 11.85 -4.90
C MET A 80 0.69 10.45 -5.41
N ILE A 81 0.59 10.27 -6.72
CA ILE A 81 0.99 9.03 -7.40
C ILE A 81 2.29 9.30 -8.16
N GLY A 82 3.35 8.57 -7.82
CA GLY A 82 4.63 8.65 -8.52
C GLY A 82 4.61 7.83 -9.81
N VAL A 83 5.01 8.44 -10.93
CA VAL A 83 5.12 7.78 -12.25
C VAL A 83 6.57 7.79 -12.74
N ARG A 84 6.94 6.83 -13.58
CA ARG A 84 8.22 6.80 -14.30
C ARG A 84 7.93 6.73 -15.79
N LEU A 85 8.06 7.86 -16.48
CA LEU A 85 7.78 7.95 -17.92
C LEU A 85 8.59 6.90 -18.69
N GLY A 86 7.90 6.11 -19.53
CA GLY A 86 8.49 5.01 -20.30
C GLY A 86 8.69 3.68 -19.54
N LEU A 87 8.42 3.63 -18.23
CA LEU A 87 8.54 2.41 -17.42
C LEU A 87 7.26 2.08 -16.64
N SER A 88 6.53 3.09 -16.17
CA SER A 88 5.28 2.93 -15.45
C SER A 88 4.33 4.08 -15.77
N ASP A 89 3.30 3.77 -16.55
CA ASP A 89 2.19 4.65 -16.86
C ASP A 89 0.98 4.22 -16.03
N HIS A 90 0.49 5.11 -15.16
CA HIS A 90 -0.63 4.87 -14.25
C HIS A 90 -1.84 5.74 -14.60
N ILE A 91 -1.92 6.31 -15.81
CA ILE A 91 -2.99 7.25 -16.18
C ILE A 91 -4.38 6.60 -16.07
N GLN A 92 -4.56 5.39 -16.60
CA GLN A 92 -5.85 4.69 -16.55
C GLN A 92 -6.27 4.36 -15.11
N GLU A 93 -5.33 3.84 -14.31
CA GLU A 93 -5.56 3.53 -12.90
C GLU A 93 -5.88 4.78 -12.07
N SER A 94 -5.23 5.90 -12.38
CA SER A 94 -5.46 7.20 -11.72
C SER A 94 -6.85 7.74 -12.03
N ASN A 95 -7.33 7.59 -13.27
CA ASN A 95 -8.70 7.97 -13.63
C ASN A 95 -9.75 7.09 -12.92
N ALA A 96 -9.47 5.80 -12.78
CA ALA A 96 -10.39 4.86 -12.10
C ALA A 96 -10.62 5.22 -10.62
N VAL A 97 -9.68 5.92 -9.96
CA VAL A 97 -9.83 6.39 -8.57
C VAL A 97 -11.05 7.30 -8.41
N PHE A 98 -11.34 8.16 -9.40
CA PHE A 98 -12.43 9.13 -9.30
C PHE A 98 -13.83 8.51 -9.43
N SER A 99 -13.93 7.39 -10.15
CA SER A 99 -15.19 6.67 -10.35
C SER A 99 -15.43 5.56 -9.32
N LEU A 100 -14.41 5.18 -8.57
CA LEU A 100 -14.52 4.19 -7.50
C LEU A 100 -15.33 4.77 -6.33
N VAL A 101 -16.17 3.95 -5.70
CA VAL A 101 -16.85 4.27 -4.45
C VAL A 101 -16.72 3.04 -3.55
N LEU A 102 -16.04 3.19 -2.42
CA LEU A 102 -15.89 2.12 -1.45
C LEU A 102 -17.13 2.11 -0.55
N ASP A 103 -17.73 0.94 -0.37
CA ASP A 103 -18.83 0.80 0.59
C ASP A 103 -18.31 0.56 2.01
N ASN A 104 -19.23 0.52 2.97
CA ASN A 104 -18.89 0.36 4.38
C ASN A 104 -18.17 -0.97 4.65
N ASP A 105 -18.52 -2.04 3.94
CA ASP A 105 -17.89 -3.35 4.13
C ASP A 105 -16.44 -3.33 3.64
N ASP A 106 -16.20 -2.68 2.49
CA ASP A 106 -14.85 -2.47 1.98
C ASP A 106 -13.99 -1.68 2.96
N VAL A 107 -14.51 -0.53 3.43
CA VAL A 107 -13.81 0.35 4.38
C VAL A 107 -13.53 -0.36 5.70
N ASN A 108 -14.52 -1.06 6.25
CA ASN A 108 -14.38 -1.80 7.51
C ASN A 108 -13.32 -2.89 7.38
N SER A 109 -13.34 -3.68 6.30
CA SER A 109 -12.37 -4.76 6.10
C SER A 109 -10.92 -4.26 6.03
N ILE A 110 -10.68 -3.13 5.35
CA ILE A 110 -9.37 -2.49 5.25
C ILE A 110 -8.95 -1.93 6.63
N GLN A 111 -9.88 -1.28 7.34
CA GLN A 111 -9.62 -0.67 8.63
C GLN A 111 -9.28 -1.71 9.70
N GLU A 112 -9.97 -2.86 9.72
CA GLU A 112 -9.72 -3.95 10.67
C GLU A 112 -8.29 -4.48 10.58
N ILE A 113 -7.77 -4.68 9.37
CA ILE A 113 -6.38 -5.13 9.19
C ILE A 113 -5.40 -4.00 9.50
N SER A 114 -5.73 -2.76 9.11
CA SER A 114 -4.89 -1.59 9.36
C SER A 114 -4.64 -1.36 10.85
N LYS A 115 -5.68 -1.57 11.69
CA LYS A 115 -5.63 -1.43 13.15
C LYS A 115 -4.78 -2.48 13.87
N LYS A 116 -4.53 -3.63 13.24
CA LYS A 116 -3.72 -4.70 13.85
C LYS A 116 -2.22 -4.40 13.82
N GLY A 117 -1.78 -3.46 12.99
CA GLY A 117 -0.39 -3.00 13.01
C GLY A 117 -0.12 -2.01 14.14
N LYS A 118 1.16 -1.82 14.44
CA LYS A 118 1.66 -0.90 15.44
C LYS A 118 1.51 0.55 14.98
N ASP A 119 1.34 1.44 15.94
CA ASP A 119 1.41 2.88 15.71
C ASP A 119 2.83 3.27 15.30
N LEU A 120 3.01 3.57 14.02
CA LEU A 120 4.31 3.93 13.46
C LEU A 120 4.85 5.22 14.07
N LEU A 121 4.01 6.23 14.36
CA LEU A 121 4.49 7.48 14.95
C LEU A 121 5.19 7.20 16.29
N ARG A 122 4.66 6.26 17.07
CA ARG A 122 5.27 5.83 18.33
C ARG A 122 6.53 4.97 18.15
N VAL A 123 6.59 4.15 17.10
CA VAL A 123 7.70 3.20 16.88
C VAL A 123 8.91 3.87 16.21
N ILE A 124 8.68 4.64 15.15
CA ILE A 124 9.74 5.23 14.31
C ILE A 124 9.96 6.74 14.56
N GLY A 125 8.98 7.44 15.12
CA GLY A 125 9.03 8.90 15.29
C GLY A 125 8.38 9.65 14.11
N ASP A 126 8.68 10.95 14.02
CA ASP A 126 8.14 11.82 12.97
C ASP A 126 8.88 11.61 11.64
N CYS A 127 8.35 12.18 10.56
CA CYS A 127 8.94 12.13 9.23
C CYS A 127 10.41 12.59 9.25
N GLY A 128 11.30 11.70 8.84
CA GLY A 128 12.73 11.94 8.79
C GLY A 128 13.49 11.43 10.01
N ASP A 129 12.82 11.10 11.11
CA ASP A 129 13.47 10.52 12.30
C ASP A 129 14.07 9.15 12.00
N GLU A 130 13.57 8.45 10.98
CA GLU A 130 14.14 7.21 10.50
C GLU A 130 15.57 7.34 9.93
N TYR A 131 16.03 8.57 9.65
CA TYR A 131 17.37 8.88 9.16
C TYR A 131 18.27 9.55 10.21
N ARG A 132 17.71 10.01 11.33
CA ARG A 132 18.43 10.78 12.36
C ARG A 132 18.96 9.93 13.50
N ARG A 133 18.85 8.60 13.41
CA ARG A 133 19.34 7.63 14.39
C ARG A 133 20.56 6.88 13.88
#